data_AF-A0A9E1QRU6-F1
#
_entry.id   AF-A0A9E1QRU6-F1
#
_cell.length_a   1.000
_cell.length_b   1.000
_cell.length_c   1.000
_cell.angle_alpha   90.00
_cell.angle_beta   90.00
_cell.angle_gamma   90.00
#
_symmetry.space_group_name_H-M   'P 1'
#
loop_
_entity.id
_entity.type
_entity.pdbx_description
1 polymer ?
#
loop_
_entity_poly.entity_id
_entity_poly.type
_entity_poly.pdbx_seq_one_letter_code
_entity_poly.pdbx_strand_id
1 'polypeptide(L)' 'MPTSNDALKGKPAPDQILYAMSELNMNASVTLYIGDIDVDYETAKRAHVNYLHALWGYGVYDDENIIKLEKITQLMDII' A
#
# COMPACT_ATOMS: atom_id res chain seq x y z
N MET A 1 -14.30 -23.26 -5.49
CA MET A 1 -13.50 -22.04 -5.31
C MET A 1 -13.91 -21.08 -6.40
N PRO A 2 -14.48 -19.90 -6.11
CA PRO A 2 -14.74 -18.92 -7.15
C PRO A 2 -13.39 -18.30 -7.56
N THR A 3 -12.98 -18.63 -8.77
CA THR A 3 -11.83 -18.10 -9.49
C THR A 3 -12.30 -16.92 -10.33
N SER A 4 -12.39 -15.74 -9.71
CA SER A 4 -12.46 -14.39 -10.32
C SER A 4 -12.73 -13.41 -9.17
N ASN A 5 -11.78 -12.54 -8.86
CA ASN A 5 -11.86 -11.63 -7.72
C ASN A 5 -12.77 -10.40 -7.99
N ASP A 6 -13.86 -10.60 -8.72
CA ASP A 6 -14.82 -9.55 -9.14
C ASP A 6 -15.59 -8.93 -7.96
N ALA A 7 -15.41 -9.46 -6.75
CA ALA A 7 -16.03 -8.96 -5.53
C ALA A 7 -15.22 -7.86 -4.82
N LEU A 8 -13.90 -7.76 -5.05
CA LEU A 8 -13.07 -6.77 -4.36
C LEU A 8 -13.16 -5.44 -5.10
N LYS A 9 -13.51 -4.39 -4.35
CA LYS A 9 -13.52 -3.04 -4.91
C LYS A 9 -12.11 -2.60 -5.27
N GLY A 10 -11.98 -1.94 -6.42
CA GLY A 10 -10.73 -1.31 -6.82
C GLY A 10 -10.35 -0.15 -5.88
N LYS A 11 -9.07 0.25 -5.95
CA LYS A 11 -8.57 1.41 -5.23
C LYS A 11 -9.45 2.65 -5.52
N PRO A 12 -9.75 3.48 -4.52
CA PRO A 12 -9.06 3.53 -3.25
C PRO A 12 -9.73 2.74 -2.12
N ALA A 13 -10.56 1.74 -2.45
CA ALA A 13 -11.14 0.82 -1.47
C ALA A 13 -10.07 -0.13 -0.91
N PRO A 14 -10.08 -0.43 0.41
CA PRO A 14 -9.02 -1.20 1.07
C PRO A 14 -9.12 -2.71 0.81
N ASP A 15 -10.18 -3.16 0.12
CA ASP A 15 -10.55 -4.56 -0.10
C ASP A 15 -9.37 -5.44 -0.52
N GLN A 16 -8.53 -4.96 -1.44
CA GLN A 16 -7.37 -5.71 -1.92
C GLN A 16 -6.28 -5.88 -0.86
N ILE A 17 -6.01 -4.85 -0.05
CA ILE A 17 -5.03 -4.92 1.06
C ILE A 17 -5.55 -5.86 2.14
N LEU A 18 -6.82 -5.70 2.53
CA LEU A 18 -7.45 -6.52 3.57
C LEU A 18 -7.51 -8.00 3.16
N TYR A 19 -7.83 -8.28 1.90
CA TYR A 19 -7.79 -9.63 1.35
C TYR A 19 -6.38 -10.21 1.41
N ALA A 20 -5.36 -9.48 0.94
CA ALA A 20 -3.97 -9.94 0.99
C ALA A 20 -3.49 -10.21 2.43
N MET A 21 -3.82 -9.34 3.38
CA MET A 21 -3.51 -9.54 4.79
C MET A 21 -4.19 -10.78 5.37
N SER A 22 -5.46 -11.03 5.02
CA SER A 22 -6.20 -12.22 5.44
C SER A 22 -5.55 -13.50 4.93
N GLU A 23 -5.18 -13.54 3.65
CA GLU A 23 -4.53 -14.72 3.04
C GLU A 23 -3.16 -15.02 3.66
N LEU A 24 -2.44 -13.99 4.12
CA LEU A 24 -1.14 -14.11 4.77
C LEU A 24 -1.22 -14.23 6.30
N ASN A 25 -2.41 -14.15 6.89
CA ASN A 25 -2.63 -14.08 8.33
C ASN A 25 -1.79 -12.98 9.02
N MET A 26 -1.76 -11.80 8.41
CA MET A 26 -0.99 -10.63 8.87
C MET A 26 -1.88 -9.54 9.45
N ASN A 27 -1.34 -8.79 10.41
CA ASN A 27 -2.00 -7.65 11.02
C ASN A 27 -1.52 -6.33 10.41
N ALA A 28 -2.34 -5.28 10.50
CA ALA A 28 -2.04 -4.00 9.88
C ALA A 28 -0.77 -3.35 10.46
N SER A 29 -0.50 -3.57 11.75
CA SER A 29 0.69 -3.09 12.46
C SER A 29 2.02 -3.64 11.93
N VAL A 30 1.99 -4.77 11.23
CA VAL A 30 3.18 -5.41 10.62
C VAL A 30 3.12 -5.40 9.10
N THR A 31 2.15 -4.69 8.52
CA THR A 31 1.94 -4.61 7.08
C THR A 31 2.41 -3.26 6.57
N LEU A 32 3.24 -3.27 5.53
CA LEU A 32 3.74 -2.10 4.84
C LEU A 32 3.25 -2.13 3.39
N TYR A 33 2.51 -1.09 2.99
CA TYR A 33 2.05 -0.91 1.62
C TYR A 33 2.91 0.15 0.91
N ILE A 34 3.33 -0.16 -0.31
CA ILE A 34 4.17 0.74 -1.12
C ILE A 34 3.41 1.04 -2.41
N GLY A 35 3.26 2.32 -2.74
CA GLY A 35 2.60 2.78 -3.96
C GLY A 35 3.19 4.09 -4.47
N ASP A 36 2.72 4.55 -5.61
CA ASP A 36 3.28 5.70 -6.33
C ASP A 36 2.27 6.81 -6.63
N ILE A 37 0.96 6.55 -6.51
CA ILE A 37 -0.10 7.56 -6.70
C ILE A 37 -0.86 7.89 -5.40
N ASP A 38 -1.54 9.02 -5.34
CA ASP A 38 -2.39 9.42 -4.20
C ASP A 38 -3.44 8.35 -3.84
N VAL A 39 -3.98 7.69 -4.86
CA VAL A 39 -4.95 6.62 -4.70
C VAL A 39 -4.38 5.44 -3.90
N ASP A 40 -3.07 5.17 -3.98
CA ASP A 40 -2.41 4.13 -3.18
C ASP A 40 -2.32 4.51 -1.71
N TYR A 41 -1.94 5.75 -1.43
CA TYR A 41 -1.92 6.28 -0.07
C TYR A 41 -3.31 6.21 0.56
N GLU A 42 -4.35 6.65 -0.16
CA GLU A 42 -5.73 6.58 0.33
C GLU A 42 -6.20 5.13 0.55
N THR A 43 -5.74 4.19 -0.26
CA THR A 43 -6.01 2.76 -0.07
C THR A 43 -5.36 2.25 1.22
N ALA A 44 -4.07 2.55 1.44
CA ALA A 44 -3.33 2.16 2.63
C ALA A 44 -3.95 2.75 3.90
N LYS A 45 -4.31 4.03 3.85
CA LYS A 45 -4.97 4.74 4.95
C LYS A 45 -6.31 4.11 5.32
N ARG A 46 -7.14 3.75 4.33
CA ARG A 46 -8.41 3.04 4.59
C ARG A 46 -8.21 1.61 5.11
N ALA A 47 -7.09 0.97 4.78
CA ALA A 47 -6.73 -0.35 5.29
C ALA A 47 -6.02 -0.29 6.65
N HIS A 48 -5.71 0.91 7.16
CA HIS A 48 -4.97 1.14 8.40
C HIS A 48 -3.56 0.51 8.42
N VAL A 49 -2.89 0.43 7.27
CA VAL A 49 -1.53 -0.10 7.14
C VAL A 49 -0.51 1.03 6.99
N ASN A 50 0.75 0.74 7.31
CA ASN A 50 1.85 1.68 7.06
C ASN A 50 2.03 1.90 5.56
N TYR A 51 2.46 3.10 5.16
CA TYR A 51 2.62 3.48 3.75
C TYR A 51 3.99 4.09 3.46
N LEU A 52 4.62 3.67 2.36
CA LEU A 52 5.76 4.36 1.75
C LEU A 52 5.43 4.75 0.31
N HIS A 53 5.91 5.91 -0.10
CA HIS A 53 5.69 6.42 -1.45
C HIS A 53 6.91 6.19 -2.35
N ALA A 54 6.73 5.53 -3.48
CA ALA A 54 7.79 5.28 -4.47
C ALA A 54 7.89 6.43 -5.49
N LEU A 55 8.98 7.20 -5.43
CA LEU A 55 9.22 8.35 -6.32
C LEU A 55 9.66 7.96 -7.74
N TRP A 56 10.00 6.70 -7.97
CA TRP A 56 10.31 6.19 -9.32
C TRP A 56 9.06 5.77 -10.11
N GLY A 57 7.87 5.88 -9.52
CA GLY A 57 6.60 5.58 -10.17
C GLY A 57 5.90 6.83 -10.73
N TYR A 58 4.59 6.77 -10.83
CA TYR A 58 3.73 7.83 -11.34
C TYR A 58 3.09 8.59 -10.19
N GLY A 59 3.43 9.86 -9.99
CA GLY A 59 2.78 10.69 -8.97
C GLY A 59 3.75 11.69 -8.37
N VAL A 60 3.29 12.90 -8.13
CA VAL A 60 4.05 13.89 -7.35
C VAL A 60 3.35 14.01 -6.01
N TYR A 61 3.94 13.38 -5.00
CA TYR A 61 3.41 13.41 -3.65
C TYR A 61 4.23 14.38 -2.79
N ASP A 62 3.58 15.45 -2.33
CA ASP A 62 4.23 16.54 -1.59
C ASP A 62 3.75 16.64 -0.13
N ASP A 63 3.53 15.49 0.51
CA ASP A 63 3.35 15.44 1.96
C ASP A 63 4.70 15.18 2.63
N GLU A 64 5.05 16.01 3.60
CA GLU A 64 6.28 15.90 4.40
C GLU A 64 6.20 14.75 5.42
N ASN A 65 4.99 14.30 5.76
CA ASN A 65 4.78 13.25 6.76
C ASN A 65 4.88 11.83 6.18
N ILE A 66 5.02 11.70 4.86
CA ILE A 66 5.17 10.40 4.20
C ILE A 66 6.62 10.15 3.86
N ILE A 67 7.12 8.98 4.26
CA ILE A 67 8.44 8.51 3.88
C ILE A 67 8.43 8.19 2.37
N LYS A 68 9.32 8.85 1.64
CA LYS A 68 9.48 8.73 0.20
C LYS A 68 10.71 7.89 -0.11
N LEU A 69 10.57 6.96 -1.04
CA LEU A 69 11.64 6.12 -1.54
C LEU A 69 12.01 6.61 -2.94
N GLU A 70 13.25 7.04 -3.14
CA GLU A 70 13.84 7.32 -4.46
C GLU A 70 14.30 6.05 -5.16
N LYS A 71 14.67 5.02 -4.40
CA LYS A 71 15.09 3.70 -4.90
C LYS A 71 14.60 2.58 -3.99
N ILE A 72 14.29 1.43 -4.58
CA ILE A 72 13.85 0.24 -3.82
C ILE A 72 14.88 -0.22 -2.79
N THR A 73 16.17 0.08 -3.00
CA THR A 73 17.25 -0.27 -2.07
C THR A 73 17.11 0.39 -0.70
N GLN A 74 16.47 1.57 -0.62
CA GLN A 74 16.23 2.27 0.64
C GLN A 74 15.25 1.54 1.56
N LEU A 75 14.50 0.56 1.02
CA LEU A 75 13.64 -0.29 1.85
C LEU A 75 14.45 -1.07 2.90
N MET A 76 15.69 -1.46 2.57
CA MET A 76 16.57 -2.21 3.47
C MET A 76 17.03 -1.39 4.68
N ASP A 77 16.88 -0.07 4.65
CA ASP A 77 17.22 0.81 5.77
C ASP A 77 16.02 1.00 6.73
N ILE A 78 14.82 0.52 6.34
CA ILE A 78 13.54 0.72 7.04
C ILE A 78 13.04 -0.58 7.70
N ILE A 79 13.36 -1.75 7.12
CA ILE A 79 12.96 -3.08 7.60
C ILE A 79 14.09 -3.80 8.34
#